data_AF-A0ABD0RST0-F1
#
_entry.id   AF-A0ABD0RST0-F1
#
_cell.length_a   1.000
_cell.length_b   1.000
_cell.length_c   1.000
_cell.angle_alpha   90.00
_cell.angle_beta   90.00
_cell.angle_gamma   90.00
#
_symmetry.space_group_name_H-M   'P 1'
#
loop_
_entity.id
_entity.type
_entity.pdbx_description
1 polymer ?
#
loop_
_entity_poly.entity_id
_entity_poly.type
_entity_poly.pdbx_seq_one_letter_code
_entity_poly.pdbx_strand_id
1 'polypeptide(L)' 'MSGPSSGCGFLMSVVVHGDLALNEQEKELNQRLRRLYPAVNEQETPLPRSWSPKDKFSYIGLSQNNLRVHYK' A
#
# COMPACT_ATOMS: atom_id res chain seq x y z
N MET A 1 -41.54 -5.37 25.65
CA MET A 1 -40.88 -4.05 25.73
C MET A 1 -39.39 -4.33 25.85
N SER A 2 -38.67 -4.47 24.72
CA SER A 2 -37.82 -3.41 24.12
C SER A 2 -36.66 -3.03 25.05
N GLY A 3 -35.37 -3.27 24.81
CA GLY A 3 -34.59 -3.91 23.74
C GLY A 3 -33.12 -3.92 24.20
N PRO A 4 -32.18 -4.62 23.53
CA PRO A 4 -30.76 -4.45 23.85
C PRO A 4 -30.17 -3.24 23.12
N SER A 5 -29.36 -2.52 23.89
CA SER A 5 -28.60 -1.31 23.55
C SER A 5 -27.82 -1.44 22.24
N SER A 6 -28.17 -0.58 21.29
CA SER A 6 -27.40 -0.28 20.09
C SER A 6 -26.16 0.49 20.49
N GLY A 7 -24.96 -0.03 20.21
CA GLY A 7 -23.75 0.76 20.40
C GLY A 7 -22.45 -0.02 20.44
N CYS A 8 -22.12 -0.76 19.38
CA CYS A 8 -20.71 -1.11 19.07
C CYS A 8 -20.58 -1.71 17.65
N GLY A 9 -20.98 -0.97 16.62
CA GLY A 9 -20.91 -1.43 15.23
C GLY A 9 -20.02 -0.59 14.30
N PHE A 10 -19.55 0.59 14.72
CA PHE A 10 -19.01 1.58 13.79
C PHE A 10 -17.48 1.56 13.58
N LEU A 11 -16.72 0.73 14.28
CA LEU A 11 -15.25 0.70 14.14
C LEU A 11 -14.73 -0.34 13.13
N MET A 12 -15.56 -1.30 12.69
CA MET A 12 -15.12 -2.37 11.78
C MET A 12 -15.17 -1.97 10.29
N SER A 13 -15.84 -0.87 9.93
CA SER A 13 -16.06 -0.51 8.51
C SER A 13 -14.91 0.28 7.87
N VAL A 14 -14.07 0.99 8.65
CA VAL A 14 -12.94 1.75 8.09
C VAL A 14 -11.74 0.87 7.75
N VAL A 15 -11.57 -0.27 8.44
CA VAL A 15 -10.39 -1.13 8.25
C VAL A 15 -10.48 -1.91 6.93
N VAL A 16 -11.68 -2.36 6.53
CA VAL A 16 -11.85 -3.25 5.36
C VAL A 16 -11.72 -2.52 4.01
N HIS A 17 -12.04 -1.22 3.95
CA HIS A 17 -11.95 -0.44 2.70
C HIS A 17 -10.52 0.01 2.35
N GLY A 18 -9.65 0.14 3.34
CA GLY A 18 -8.24 0.52 3.12
C GLY A 18 -7.43 -0.58 2.43
N ASP A 19 -7.63 -1.84 2.85
CA ASP A 19 -6.88 -2.97 2.31
C ASP A 19 -7.28 -3.33 0.87
N LEU A 20 -8.55 -3.14 0.50
CA LEU A 20 -9.03 -3.38 -0.87
C LEU A 20 -8.49 -2.34 -1.85
N ALA A 21 -8.51 -1.05 -1.48
CA ALA A 21 -8.04 0.03 -2.32
C ALA A 21 -6.53 -0.06 -2.62
N LEU A 22 -5.72 -0.44 -1.61
CA LEU A 22 -4.28 -0.65 -1.81
C LEU A 22 -3.99 -1.83 -2.74
N ASN A 23 -4.72 -2.93 -2.60
CA ASN A 23 -4.56 -4.11 -3.46
C ASN A 23 -4.95 -3.82 -4.92
N GLU A 24 -5.98 -3.00 -5.17
CA GLU A 24 -6.33 -2.58 -6.53
C GLU A 24 -5.23 -1.72 -7.17
N GLN A 25 -4.66 -0.79 -6.42
CA GLN A 25 -3.54 0.04 -6.88
C GLN A 25 -2.31 -0.81 -7.22
N GLU A 26 -1.99 -1.82 -6.40
CA GLU A 26 -0.90 -2.76 -6.70
C GLU A 26 -1.16 -3.57 -7.98
N LYS A 27 -2.40 -4.01 -8.21
CA LYS A 27 -2.76 -4.73 -9.45
C LYS A 27 -2.60 -3.85 -10.68
N GLU A 28 -3.05 -2.60 -10.63
CA GLU A 28 -2.88 -1.65 -11.74
C GLU A 28 -1.39 -1.39 -12.01
N LEU A 29 -0.61 -1.17 -10.95
CA LEU A 29 0.84 -0.96 -11.06
C LEU A 29 1.52 -2.18 -11.72
N ASN A 30 1.22 -3.40 -11.27
CA ASN A 30 1.78 -4.62 -11.82
C ASN A 30 1.42 -4.80 -13.30
N GLN A 31 0.17 -4.50 -13.69
CA GLN A 31 -0.23 -4.53 -15.10
C GLN A 31 0.55 -3.52 -15.94
N ARG A 32 0.75 -2.30 -15.43
CA ARG A 32 1.53 -1.25 -16.11
C ARG A 32 3.00 -1.64 -16.24
N LEU A 33 3.61 -2.17 -15.19
CA LEU A 33 4.99 -2.63 -15.19
C LEU A 33 5.21 -3.76 -16.19
N ARG A 34 4.31 -4.76 -16.25
CA ARG A 34 4.37 -5.82 -17.26
C ARG A 34 4.24 -5.31 -18.70
N ARG A 35 3.47 -4.24 -18.92
CA ARG A 35 3.34 -3.61 -20.23
C ARG A 35 4.60 -2.83 -20.64
N LEU A 36 5.25 -2.18 -19.68
CA LEU A 36 6.48 -1.40 -19.90
C LEU A 36 7.73 -2.29 -20.01
N TYR A 37 7.75 -3.37 -19.23
CA TYR A 37 8.88 -4.28 -19.09
C TYR A 37 8.45 -5.73 -19.32
N PRO A 38 7.97 -6.09 -20.52
CA PRO A 38 7.44 -7.42 -20.80
C PRO A 38 8.51 -8.53 -20.74
N ALA A 39 9.79 -8.18 -20.92
CA ALA A 39 10.91 -9.11 -20.84
C ALA A 39 11.46 -9.28 -19.41
N VAL A 40 10.97 -8.51 -18.43
CA VAL A 40 11.43 -8.59 -17.05
C VAL A 40 10.59 -9.61 -16.29
N ASN A 41 11.25 -10.64 -15.80
CA ASN A 41 10.64 -11.63 -14.92
C ASN A 41 10.67 -11.12 -13.46
N GLU A 42 9.52 -10.72 -12.92
CA GLU A 42 9.39 -10.20 -11.56
C GLU A 42 9.75 -11.21 -10.47
N GLN A 43 9.76 -12.52 -10.77
CA GLN A 43 10.13 -13.57 -9.81
C GLN A 43 11.64 -13.71 -9.62
N GLU A 44 12.41 -13.42 -10.67
CA GLU A 44 13.88 -13.49 -10.65
C GLU A 44 14.48 -12.12 -10.34
N THR A 45 13.90 -11.07 -10.92
CA THR A 45 14.38 -9.69 -10.81
C THR A 45 13.20 -8.75 -10.53
N PRO A 46 12.80 -8.58 -9.26
CA PRO A 46 11.68 -7.70 -8.93
C PRO A 46 12.03 -6.24 -9.26
N LEU A 47 11.12 -5.57 -9.96
CA LEU A 47 11.25 -4.15 -10.28
C LEU A 47 11.10 -3.30 -9.00
N PRO A 48 11.86 -2.20 -8.85
CA PRO A 48 11.73 -1.33 -7.70
C PRO A 48 10.35 -0.62 -7.72
N ARG A 49 9.54 -0.87 -6.69
CA ARG A 49 8.17 -0.34 -6.57
C ARG A 49 8.05 0.85 -5.60
N SER A 50 8.95 0.96 -4.62
CA SER A 50 8.94 2.00 -3.59
C SER A 50 10.32 2.19 -2.97
N TRP A 51 10.49 3.25 -2.17
CA TRP A 51 11.73 3.51 -1.45
C TRP A 51 11.90 2.50 -0.31
N SER A 52 13.12 2.03 -0.10
CA SER A 52 13.43 1.14 1.02
C SER A 52 13.39 1.91 2.35
N PRO A 53 12.63 1.46 3.36
CA PRO A 53 12.66 2.09 4.68
C PRO A 53 13.93 1.75 5.47
N LYS A 54 14.62 0.66 5.08
CA LYS A 54 15.85 0.18 5.73
C LYS A 54 17.10 0.75 5.07
N ASP A 55 17.07 0.86 3.73
CA ASP A 55 18.19 1.36 2.94
C ASP A 55 17.98 2.84 2.62
N LYS A 56 18.10 3.67 3.67
CA LYS A 56 18.01 5.13 3.58
C LYS A 56 18.85 5.79 4.68
N PHE A 57 19.31 7.01 4.40
CA PHE A 57 20.00 7.81 5.41
C PHE A 57 19.03 8.35 6.47
N SER A 58 19.51 8.60 7.69
CA SER A 58 18.64 8.94 8.83
C SER A 58 17.86 10.26 8.66
N TYR A 59 18.35 11.19 7.83
CA TYR A 59 17.66 12.44 7.49
C TYR A 59 16.53 12.26 6.46
N ILE A 60 16.40 11.07 5.88
CA ILE A 60 15.36 10.76 4.91
C ILE A 60 14.14 10.19 5.65
N GLY A 61 13.04 10.92 5.64
CA GLY A 61 11.72 10.44 6.05
C GLY A 61 10.95 9.86 4.87
N LEU A 62 10.22 8.76 5.10
CA LEU A 62 9.35 8.13 4.09
C LEU A 62 7.91 8.17 4.58
N SER A 63 6.96 8.41 3.67
CA SER A 63 5.52 8.42 3.93
C SER A 63 4.75 7.95 2.68
N GLN A 64 3.43 7.83 2.77
CA GLN A 64 2.57 7.37 1.66
C GLN A 64 3.08 6.06 1.03
N ASN A 65 3.07 4.98 1.81
CA ASN A 65 3.50 3.65 1.36
C ASN A 65 4.95 3.63 0.83
N ASN A 66 5.81 4.45 1.44
CA ASN A 66 7.21 4.65 1.05
C ASN A 66 7.40 5.20 -0.38
N LEU A 67 6.43 5.95 -0.90
CA LEU A 67 6.55 6.62 -2.20
C LEU A 67 6.92 8.10 -2.06
N ARG A 68 6.64 8.71 -0.91
CA ARG A 68 6.95 10.11 -0.65
C ARG A 68 8.14 10.25 0.28
N VAL A 69 9.18 10.93 -0.22
CA VAL A 69 10.36 11.32 0.53
C VAL A 69 10.18 12.72 1.13
N HIS A 70 10.60 12.91 2.37
CA HIS A 70 10.74 14.23 2.99
C HIS A 70 12.05 14.30 3.76
N TYR A 71 12.61 15.50 3.87
CA TYR A 71 13.76 15.76 4.72
C TYR A 71 13.30 15.93 6.17
N LYS A 72 14.00 15.31 7.11
CA LYS A 72 13.72 15.36 8.55
C LYS A 72 14.57 16.42 9.25
#